data_AF-A0AAN7VL56-F1
#
_entry.id   AF-A0AAN7VL56-F1
#
_cell.length_a   1.000
_cell.length_b   1.000
_cell.length_c   1.000
_cell.angle_alpha   90.00
_cell.angle_beta   90.00
_cell.angle_gamma   90.00
#
_symmetry.space_group_name_H-M   'P 1'
#
loop_
_entity.id
_entity.type
_entity.pdbx_description
1 polymer ?
#
loop_
_entity_poly.entity_id
_entity_poly.type
_entity_poly.pdbx_seq_one_letter_code
_entity_poly.pdbx_strand_id
1 'polypeptide(L)'
;MITIVFEILMLLSIIIPIYFQRVLVHFIGNLMGYNFYSNNSVQKQLQSAGVFSLGSKLNNLGESIQKEVHGSLLPVYAIELKQKMKNGVGGLTTVTYYGKKTRSFIIQDGHRSACYGVVEGTQCKGNLQQHTFTSDEDFCYADSYAVVNDRICLSSGSINVQVYNNNVMCTGNNGAKTLVLSKAEYNQLCGENLRAVFVYYSDSHNPQTVPIPNPNPYVSCLNKQPGVCVFEDTEQINAENTVSTQDSYYYGSN
;
A
#
# COMPACT_ATOMS: atom_id res chain seq x y z
N MET A 1 -33.34 9.20 24.80
CA MET A 1 -32.38 8.30 24.14
C MET A 1 -33.00 7.04 23.53
N ILE A 2 -34.22 6.64 23.93
CA ILE A 2 -34.90 5.43 23.41
C ILE A 2 -35.65 5.68 22.09
N THR A 3 -36.02 6.94 21.79
CA THR A 3 -36.83 7.28 20.61
C THR A 3 -36.05 7.30 19.29
N ILE A 4 -34.74 7.59 19.32
CA ILE A 4 -33.89 7.65 18.11
C ILE A 4 -33.56 6.26 17.56
N VAL A 5 -33.56 5.23 18.43
CA VAL A 5 -33.30 3.84 18.04
C VAL A 5 -34.44 3.27 17.19
N PHE A 6 -35.67 3.75 17.39
CA PHE A 6 -36.84 3.24 16.68
C PHE A 6 -36.95 3.76 15.23
N GLU A 7 -36.51 4.99 14.96
CA GLU A 7 -36.52 5.56 13.60
C GLU A 7 -35.44 4.95 12.69
N ILE A 8 -34.29 4.57 13.24
CA ILE A 8 -33.22 3.89 12.48
C ILE A 8 -33.65 2.46 12.09
N LEU A 9 -34.43 1.79 12.95
CA LEU A 9 -34.96 0.44 12.69
C LEU A 9 -36.06 0.40 11.61
N MET A 10 -36.86 1.48 11.46
CA MET A 10 -37.82 1.60 10.36
C MET A 10 -37.16 1.93 9.02
N LEU A 11 -36.04 2.66 9.01
CA LEU A 11 -35.28 2.94 7.78
C LEU A 11 -34.51 1.72 7.25
N LEU A 12 -34.01 0.85 8.14
CA LEU A 12 -33.31 -0.38 7.77
C LEU A 12 -34.23 -1.49 7.25
N SER A 13 -35.55 -1.41 7.50
CA SER A 13 -36.53 -2.41 7.03
C SER A 13 -36.97 -2.22 5.57
N ILE A 14 -36.57 -1.11 4.93
CA ILE A 14 -36.91 -0.82 3.53
C ILE A 14 -35.78 -1.23 2.56
N ILE A 15 -34.55 -1.41 3.05
CA ILE A 15 -33.36 -1.59 2.20
C ILE A 15 -32.78 -3.01 2.26
N ILE A 16 -33.24 -3.85 3.19
CA ILE A 16 -32.63 -5.15 3.42
C ILE A 16 -33.57 -6.28 2.97
N PRO A 17 -33.15 -7.18 2.06
CA PRO A 17 -33.99 -8.30 1.62
C PRO A 17 -34.39 -9.18 2.80
N ILE A 18 -35.61 -9.71 2.75
CA ILE A 18 -36.34 -10.48 3.78
C ILE A 18 -35.49 -11.57 4.49
N TYR A 19 -34.43 -12.05 3.86
CA TYR A 19 -33.47 -12.99 4.45
C TYR A 19 -32.71 -12.45 5.67
N PHE A 20 -32.45 -11.15 5.76
CA PHE A 20 -31.64 -10.57 6.84
C PHE A 20 -32.44 -10.26 8.10
N GLN A 21 -33.76 -10.05 7.99
CA GLN A 21 -34.63 -9.85 9.15
C GLN A 21 -34.69 -11.08 10.06
N ARG A 22 -34.59 -12.30 9.50
CA ARG A 22 -34.54 -13.54 10.30
C ARG A 22 -33.23 -13.71 11.06
N VAL A 23 -32.12 -13.24 10.49
CA VAL A 23 -30.80 -13.28 11.13
C VAL A 23 -30.74 -12.29 12.30
N LEU A 24 -31.31 -11.10 12.14
CA LEU A 24 -31.32 -10.06 13.17
C LEU A 24 -32.15 -10.46 14.40
N VAL A 25 -33.31 -11.11 14.20
CA VAL A 25 -34.17 -11.59 15.30
C VAL A 25 -33.50 -12.72 16.10
N HIS A 26 -32.75 -13.61 15.43
CA HIS A 26 -31.97 -14.65 16.12
C HIS A 26 -30.77 -14.08 16.88
N PHE A 27 -30.14 -13.02 16.36
CA PHE A 27 -28.99 -12.37 17.01
C PHE A 27 -29.40 -11.63 18.29
N ILE A 28 -30.56 -10.97 18.28
CA ILE A 28 -31.10 -10.24 19.43
C ILE A 28 -31.57 -11.20 20.54
N GLY A 29 -32.12 -12.37 20.18
CA GLY A 29 -32.52 -13.39 21.16
C GLY A 29 -31.36 -13.96 21.99
N ASN A 30 -30.18 -14.12 21.38
CA ASN A 30 -28.97 -14.58 22.07
C ASN A 30 -28.34 -13.53 22.99
N LEU A 31 -28.52 -12.24 22.70
CA LEU A 31 -28.03 -11.13 23.53
C LEU A 31 -28.85 -10.91 24.81
N MET A 32 -30.10 -11.39 24.86
CA MET A 32 -30.99 -11.21 26.03
C MET A 32 -30.98 -12.37 27.04
N GLY A 33 -30.11 -13.38 26.89
CA GLY A 33 -29.86 -14.37 27.93
C GLY A 33 -31.06 -15.21 28.35
N TYR A 34 -31.96 -15.56 27.42
CA TYR A 34 -33.03 -16.52 27.71
C TYR A 34 -32.46 -17.94 27.87
N ASN A 35 -32.22 -18.36 29.12
CA ASN A 35 -31.93 -19.74 29.49
C ASN A 35 -33.19 -20.60 29.33
N PHE A 36 -33.35 -21.24 28.18
CA PHE A 36 -34.33 -22.30 27.99
C PHE A 36 -33.82 -23.56 28.70
N TYR A 37 -34.38 -23.86 29.87
CA TYR A 37 -34.25 -25.19 30.48
C TYR A 37 -34.90 -26.22 29.55
N SER A 38 -34.08 -26.94 28.79
CA SER A 38 -34.54 -27.97 27.86
C SER A 38 -34.07 -29.36 28.31
N ASN A 39 -35.05 -30.25 28.44
CA ASN A 39 -34.95 -31.67 28.79
C ASN A 39 -33.79 -32.41 28.08
N ASN A 40 -33.17 -33.35 28.80
CA ASN A 40 -32.04 -34.21 28.39
C ASN A 40 -32.22 -34.96 27.05
N SER A 41 -33.45 -35.13 26.56
CA SER A 41 -33.75 -35.76 25.27
C SER A 41 -33.45 -34.85 24.07
N VAL A 42 -33.63 -33.54 24.22
CA VAL A 42 -33.40 -32.54 23.15
C VAL A 42 -31.91 -32.31 22.93
N GLN A 43 -31.11 -32.29 24.00
CA GLN A 43 -29.65 -32.18 23.89
C GLN A 43 -29.01 -33.36 23.16
N LYS A 44 -29.49 -34.59 23.40
CA LYS A 44 -29.00 -35.80 22.71
C LYS A 44 -29.35 -35.79 21.21
N GLN A 45 -30.52 -35.28 20.83
CA GLN A 45 -30.90 -35.15 19.42
C GLN A 45 -30.15 -34.02 18.68
N LEU A 46 -29.84 -32.92 19.37
CA LEU A 46 -29.04 -31.82 18.81
C LEU A 46 -27.55 -32.20 18.68
N GLN A 47 -27.02 -33.07 19.55
CA GLN A 47 -25.69 -33.67 19.40
C GLN A 47 -25.62 -34.65 18.21
N SER A 48 -26.61 -35.52 18.04
CA SER A 48 -26.63 -36.46 16.90
C SER A 48 -26.89 -35.77 15.55
N ALA A 49 -27.51 -34.59 15.55
CA ALA A 49 -27.71 -33.75 14.35
C ALA A 49 -26.53 -32.81 14.04
N GLY A 50 -25.43 -32.88 14.80
CA GLY A 50 -24.22 -32.08 14.54
C GLY A 50 -24.34 -30.58 14.84
N VAL A 51 -25.42 -30.13 15.49
CA VAL A 51 -25.71 -28.70 15.74
C VAL A 51 -24.67 -28.04 16.66
N PHE A 52 -24.12 -28.80 17.62
CA PHE A 52 -23.02 -28.31 18.47
C PHE A 52 -21.68 -28.18 17.72
N SER A 53 -21.47 -28.95 16.65
CA SER A 53 -20.32 -28.76 15.75
C SER A 53 -20.47 -27.51 14.86
N LEU A 54 -21.72 -27.08 14.62
CA LEU A 54 -22.03 -25.84 13.91
C LEU A 54 -21.83 -24.63 14.82
N GLY A 55 -22.23 -24.73 16.10
CA GLY A 55 -21.99 -23.70 17.12
C GLY A 55 -20.50 -23.47 17.39
N SER A 56 -19.68 -24.51 17.48
CA SER A 56 -18.22 -24.35 17.60
C SER A 56 -17.56 -23.81 16.33
N LYS A 57 -18.07 -24.18 15.14
CA LYS A 57 -17.65 -23.59 13.87
C LYS A 57 -18.05 -22.12 13.72
N LEU A 58 -19.21 -21.71 14.24
CA LEU A 58 -19.68 -20.32 14.26
C LEU A 58 -18.93 -19.47 15.31
N ASN A 59 -18.63 -20.03 16.48
CA ASN A 59 -17.85 -19.34 17.52
C ASN A 59 -16.42 -19.04 17.06
N ASN A 60 -15.84 -19.91 16.23
CA ASN A 60 -14.50 -19.73 15.65
C ASN A 60 -14.53 -19.12 14.24
N LEU A 61 -15.73 -18.80 13.72
CA LEU A 61 -15.88 -18.25 12.36
C LEU A 61 -15.26 -16.86 12.27
N GLY A 62 -15.43 -16.03 13.30
CA GLY A 62 -14.83 -14.70 13.35
C GLY A 62 -13.30 -14.74 13.30
N GLU A 63 -12.69 -15.60 14.12
CA GLU A 63 -11.22 -15.79 14.12
C GLU A 63 -10.72 -16.40 12.81
N SER A 64 -11.48 -17.33 12.21
CA SER A 64 -11.12 -17.95 10.94
C SER A 64 -11.18 -16.94 9.79
N ILE A 65 -12.23 -16.12 9.73
CA ILE A 65 -12.36 -15.02 8.76
C ILE A 65 -11.23 -14.01 8.98
N GLN A 66 -10.95 -13.62 10.22
CA GLN A 66 -9.87 -12.67 10.52
C GLN A 66 -8.51 -13.20 10.06
N LYS A 67 -8.24 -14.49 10.27
CA LYS A 67 -7.01 -15.15 9.83
C LYS A 67 -6.93 -15.26 8.30
N GLU A 68 -8.04 -15.57 7.64
CA GLU A 68 -8.13 -15.67 6.18
C GLU A 68 -7.98 -14.31 5.50
N VAL A 69 -8.67 -13.28 6.02
CA VAL A 69 -8.54 -11.89 5.55
C VAL A 69 -7.13 -11.39 5.79
N HIS A 70 -6.56 -11.62 6.98
CA HIS A 70 -5.19 -11.22 7.25
C HIS A 70 -4.20 -11.88 6.28
N GLY A 71 -4.30 -13.20 6.07
CA GLY A 71 -3.48 -13.93 5.11
C GLY A 71 -3.63 -13.39 3.69
N SER A 72 -4.86 -13.08 3.27
CA SER A 72 -5.16 -12.53 1.93
C SER A 72 -4.63 -11.11 1.74
N LEU A 73 -4.50 -10.34 2.81
CA LEU A 73 -3.99 -8.97 2.79
C LEU A 73 -2.47 -8.87 2.98
N LEU A 74 -1.77 -9.96 3.35
CA LEU A 74 -0.30 -9.96 3.51
C LEU A 74 0.46 -9.38 2.30
N PRO A 75 0.11 -9.68 1.03
CA PRO A 75 0.77 -9.08 -0.12
C PRO A 75 0.56 -7.56 -0.20
N VAL A 76 -0.62 -7.07 0.15
CA VAL A 76 -0.93 -5.63 0.18
C VAL A 76 -0.13 -4.93 1.28
N TYR A 77 -0.08 -5.52 2.47
CA TYR A 77 0.77 -5.01 3.56
C TYR A 77 2.25 -5.01 3.19
N ALA A 78 2.72 -5.97 2.38
CA ALA A 78 4.11 -5.99 1.92
C ALA A 78 4.43 -4.79 1.01
N ILE A 79 3.49 -4.38 0.15
CA ILE A 79 3.60 -3.16 -0.66
C ILE A 79 3.70 -1.93 0.25
N GLU A 80 2.82 -1.81 1.24
CA GLU A 80 2.84 -0.70 2.19
C GLU A 80 4.17 -0.63 2.96
N LEU A 81 4.65 -1.78 3.47
CA LEU A 81 5.92 -1.87 4.19
C LEU A 81 7.11 -1.49 3.30
N LYS A 82 7.14 -1.95 2.04
CA LYS A 82 8.16 -1.55 1.08
C LYS A 82 8.11 -0.05 0.81
N GLN A 83 6.91 0.53 0.68
CA GLN A 83 6.76 1.98 0.50
C GLN A 83 7.23 2.77 1.73
N LYS A 84 6.90 2.33 2.94
CA LYS A 84 7.40 2.93 4.20
C LYS A 84 8.92 2.89 4.26
N MET A 85 9.53 1.76 3.93
CA MET A 85 10.98 1.65 3.82
C MET A 85 11.52 2.59 2.74
N LYS A 86 10.98 2.64 1.52
CA LYS A 86 11.43 3.59 0.48
C LYS A 86 11.36 5.05 0.94
N ASN A 87 10.33 5.40 1.70
CA ASN A 87 10.11 6.73 2.25
C ASN A 87 10.89 7.02 3.54
N GLY A 88 11.65 6.05 4.07
CA GLY A 88 12.40 6.23 5.32
C GLY A 88 11.51 6.49 6.53
N VAL A 89 10.29 5.94 6.55
CA VAL A 89 9.34 6.13 7.66
C VAL A 89 9.86 5.43 8.91
N GLY A 90 9.90 6.16 10.02
CA GLY A 90 10.33 5.61 11.31
C GLY A 90 11.80 5.19 11.34
N GLY A 91 12.61 5.74 10.44
CA GLY A 91 14.02 5.41 10.27
C GLY A 91 14.67 6.36 9.26
N LEU A 92 15.59 5.84 8.46
CA LEU A 92 16.20 6.59 7.36
C LEU A 92 16.46 5.65 6.19
N THR A 93 16.23 6.11 4.98
CA THR A 93 16.56 5.37 3.77
C THR A 93 17.57 6.13 2.95
N THR A 94 18.60 5.44 2.53
CA THR A 94 19.46 5.93 1.46
C THR A 94 19.09 5.22 0.17
N VAL A 95 19.13 5.94 -0.94
CA VAL A 95 18.92 5.36 -2.27
C VAL A 95 20.01 5.85 -3.19
N THR A 96 20.58 4.92 -3.97
CA THR A 96 21.50 5.26 -5.05
C THR A 96 20.91 4.78 -6.36
N TYR A 97 20.68 5.73 -7.26
CA TYR A 97 20.25 5.49 -8.62
C TYR A 97 21.47 5.34 -9.51
N TYR A 98 21.53 4.21 -10.22
CA TYR A 98 22.53 3.87 -11.22
C TYR A 98 21.89 3.97 -12.59
N GLY A 99 22.14 5.06 -13.29
CA GLY A 99 21.71 5.29 -14.67
C GLY A 99 22.81 5.96 -15.47
N LYS A 100 22.45 6.85 -16.40
CA LYS A 100 23.39 7.67 -17.16
C LYS A 100 24.30 8.53 -16.25
N LYS A 101 23.76 8.96 -15.11
CA LYS A 101 24.50 9.59 -14.01
C LYS A 101 24.13 8.87 -12.73
N THR A 102 25.11 8.63 -11.86
CA THR A 102 24.84 8.13 -10.52
C THR A 102 24.39 9.27 -9.64
N ARG A 103 23.27 9.10 -8.94
CA ARG A 103 22.78 10.08 -7.96
C ARG A 103 22.28 9.38 -6.71
N SER A 104 22.68 9.91 -5.56
CA SER A 104 22.28 9.37 -4.27
C SER A 104 21.42 10.35 -3.50
N PHE A 105 20.48 9.81 -2.74
CA PHE A 105 19.58 10.57 -1.90
C PHE A 105 19.50 9.96 -0.50
N ILE A 106 19.24 10.82 0.48
CA ILE A 106 18.83 10.47 1.83
C ILE A 106 17.36 10.85 1.98
N ILE A 107 16.54 9.90 2.41
CA ILE A 107 15.10 10.01 2.56
C ILE A 107 14.74 9.71 4.01
N GLN A 108 14.02 10.62 4.64
CA GLN A 108 13.53 10.45 6.01
C GLN A 108 12.11 11.00 6.11
N ASP A 109 11.18 10.16 6.55
CA ASP A 109 9.74 10.49 6.65
C ASP A 109 9.17 11.18 5.39
N GLY A 110 9.57 10.68 4.21
CA GLY A 110 9.17 11.19 2.91
C GLY A 110 9.95 12.43 2.42
N HIS A 111 10.77 13.06 3.26
CA HIS A 111 11.61 14.18 2.85
C HIS A 111 12.90 13.70 2.18
N ARG A 112 13.13 14.14 0.93
CA ARG A 112 14.27 13.74 0.13
C ARG A 112 15.33 14.84 0.04
N SER A 113 16.56 14.48 0.36
CA SER A 113 17.75 15.31 0.18
C SER A 113 18.73 14.64 -0.78
N ALA A 114 19.22 15.37 -1.77
CA ALA A 114 20.25 14.93 -2.69
C ALA A 114 21.63 15.03 -2.02
N CYS A 115 22.40 13.96 -2.10
CA CYS A 115 23.79 13.92 -1.69
C CYS A 115 24.71 14.17 -2.88
N TYR A 116 25.39 15.32 -2.91
CA TYR A 116 26.42 15.65 -3.90
C TYR A 116 27.78 15.16 -3.40
N GLY A 117 27.91 13.84 -3.31
CA GLY A 117 29.07 13.14 -2.78
C GLY A 117 28.79 11.65 -2.73
N VAL A 118 29.42 10.95 -1.78
CA VAL A 118 29.19 9.51 -1.55
C VAL A 118 28.35 9.32 -0.31
N VAL A 119 27.37 8.42 -0.36
CA VAL A 119 26.64 8.01 0.84
C VAL A 119 27.39 6.87 1.53
N GLU A 120 27.72 7.06 2.80
CA GLU A 120 28.36 6.06 3.66
C GLU A 120 27.48 5.81 4.89
N GLY A 121 26.81 4.66 4.92
CA GLY A 121 25.82 4.37 5.95
C GLY A 121 24.64 5.34 5.86
N THR A 122 24.40 6.07 6.93
CA THR A 122 23.33 7.09 7.04
C THR A 122 23.79 8.50 6.68
N GLN A 123 25.07 8.69 6.30
CA GLN A 123 25.68 10.01 6.11
C GLN A 123 26.02 10.29 4.65
N CYS A 124 25.90 11.57 4.26
CA CYS A 124 26.45 12.08 3.01
C CYS A 124 27.88 12.60 3.23
N LYS A 125 28.86 12.02 2.54
CA LYS A 125 30.23 12.53 2.42
C LYS A 125 30.30 13.52 1.26
N GLY A 126 29.65 14.66 1.44
CA GLY A 126 29.52 15.70 0.44
C GLY A 126 28.52 16.76 0.89
N ASN A 127 28.03 17.56 -0.06
CA ASN A 127 26.97 18.52 0.25
C ASN A 127 25.60 17.83 0.23
N LEU A 128 24.84 17.98 1.31
CA LEU A 128 23.47 17.51 1.39
C LEU A 128 22.53 18.71 1.16
N GLN A 129 21.69 18.62 0.14
CA GLN A 129 20.73 19.68 -0.17
C GLN A 129 19.35 19.08 -0.41
N GLN A 130 18.30 19.84 -0.10
CA GLN A 130 16.95 19.43 -0.45
C GLN A 130 16.84 19.25 -1.97
N HIS A 131 16.29 18.10 -2.41
CA HIS A 131 16.13 17.85 -3.83
C HIS A 131 15.01 18.72 -4.40
N THR A 132 15.28 19.38 -5.53
CA THR A 132 14.31 20.16 -6.29
C THR A 132 14.41 19.77 -7.75
N PHE A 133 13.28 19.81 -8.45
CA PHE A 133 13.19 19.50 -9.88
C PHE A 133 13.49 20.78 -10.67
N THR A 134 14.70 20.87 -11.22
CA THR A 134 15.24 22.05 -11.91
C THR A 134 15.49 21.79 -13.39
N SER A 135 15.79 20.56 -13.77
CA SER A 135 15.93 20.14 -15.17
C SER A 135 15.16 18.85 -15.44
N ASP A 136 15.01 18.50 -16.72
CA ASP A 136 14.30 17.29 -17.12
C ASP A 136 14.99 16.02 -16.59
N GLU A 137 16.33 16.03 -16.44
CA GLU A 137 17.07 14.91 -15.85
C GLU A 137 16.71 14.62 -14.38
N ASP A 138 16.15 15.60 -13.66
CA ASP A 138 15.67 15.35 -12.29
C ASP A 138 14.46 14.39 -12.28
N PHE A 139 13.68 14.34 -13.36
CA PHE A 139 12.56 13.40 -13.50
C PHE A 139 12.99 11.94 -13.64
N CYS A 140 14.27 11.67 -13.90
CA CYS A 140 14.82 10.32 -13.79
C CYS A 140 14.74 9.75 -12.36
N TYR A 141 14.48 10.60 -11.36
CA TYR A 141 14.38 10.18 -9.96
C TYR A 141 12.98 10.46 -9.40
N ALA A 142 11.97 10.61 -10.25
CA ALA A 142 10.60 10.92 -9.82
C ALA A 142 9.96 9.79 -9.00
N ASP A 143 9.28 10.13 -7.91
CA ASP A 143 8.56 9.15 -7.07
C ASP A 143 7.23 8.69 -7.69
N SER A 144 6.65 9.56 -8.49
CA SER A 144 5.37 9.36 -9.15
C SER A 144 5.58 9.21 -10.64
N TYR A 145 5.18 8.06 -11.16
CA TYR A 145 5.10 7.85 -12.60
C TYR A 145 3.84 7.09 -12.98
N ALA A 146 3.46 7.23 -14.24
CA ALA A 146 2.47 6.39 -14.89
C ALA A 146 2.87 6.08 -16.33
N VAL A 147 2.61 4.86 -16.80
CA VAL A 147 2.89 4.43 -18.17
C VAL A 147 1.58 4.18 -18.90
N VAL A 148 1.33 4.88 -20.00
CA VAL A 148 0.13 4.73 -20.83
C VAL A 148 0.51 4.85 -22.31
N ASN A 149 0.18 3.84 -23.13
CA ASN A 149 0.39 3.88 -24.59
C ASN A 149 1.80 4.33 -25.02
N ASP A 150 2.84 3.71 -24.46
CA ASP A 150 4.27 4.04 -24.69
C ASP A 150 4.71 5.44 -24.25
N ARG A 151 3.83 6.18 -23.58
CA ARG A 151 4.15 7.44 -22.90
C ARG A 151 4.34 7.21 -21.41
N ILE A 152 5.28 7.96 -20.85
CA ILE A 152 5.61 7.99 -19.44
C ILE A 152 5.26 9.38 -18.94
N CYS A 153 4.34 9.42 -17.99
CA CYS A 153 4.05 10.57 -17.16
C CYS A 153 4.95 10.52 -15.93
N LEU A 154 5.76 11.54 -15.69
CA LEU A 154 6.61 11.67 -14.51
C LEU A 154 6.18 12.92 -13.72
N SER A 155 6.25 12.86 -12.39
CA SER A 155 5.88 13.99 -11.55
C SER A 155 6.77 14.10 -10.32
N SER A 156 7.03 15.34 -9.89
CA SER A 156 7.72 15.65 -8.63
C SER A 156 6.86 15.39 -7.38
N GLY A 157 5.62 14.95 -7.54
CA GLY A 157 4.66 14.62 -6.49
C GLY A 157 3.47 13.85 -7.08
N SER A 158 2.32 13.80 -6.39
CA SER A 158 1.11 13.13 -6.91
C SER A 158 0.77 13.55 -8.34
N ILE A 159 0.35 12.57 -9.15
CA ILE A 159 0.13 12.72 -10.58
C ILE A 159 -1.27 12.27 -10.98
N ASN A 160 -1.97 13.11 -11.74
CA ASN A 160 -3.22 12.74 -12.38
C ASN A 160 -2.96 12.55 -13.89
N VAL A 161 -3.48 11.45 -14.43
CA VAL A 161 -3.31 11.09 -15.85
C VAL A 161 -4.66 11.07 -16.54
N GLN A 162 -4.74 11.83 -17.63
CA GLN A 162 -5.91 11.89 -18.48
C GLN A 162 -5.53 11.43 -19.89
N VAL A 163 -6.36 10.58 -20.47
CA VAL A 163 -6.18 10.08 -21.83
C VAL A 163 -7.33 10.59 -22.68
N TYR A 164 -7.03 11.40 -23.69
CA TYR A 164 -8.03 11.95 -24.60
C TYR A 164 -7.54 11.81 -26.05
N ASN A 165 -8.30 11.11 -26.90
CA ASN A 165 -7.94 10.85 -28.30
C ASN A 165 -6.50 10.32 -28.47
N ASN A 166 -6.09 9.34 -27.66
CA ASN A 166 -4.73 8.78 -27.59
C ASN A 166 -3.62 9.76 -27.14
N ASN A 167 -3.95 11.00 -26.79
CA ASN A 167 -3.00 11.91 -26.15
C ASN A 167 -3.03 11.69 -24.64
N VAL A 168 -1.84 11.51 -24.07
CA VAL A 168 -1.65 11.36 -22.62
C VAL A 168 -1.29 12.73 -22.05
N MET A 169 -2.11 13.22 -21.13
CA MET A 169 -1.88 14.45 -20.38
C MET A 169 -1.61 14.09 -18.93
N CYS A 170 -0.55 14.66 -18.37
CA CYS A 170 -0.14 14.43 -17.00
C CYS A 170 -0.19 15.77 -16.26
N THR A 171 -0.91 15.83 -15.16
CA THR A 171 -1.02 17.04 -14.34
C THR A 171 -0.63 16.72 -12.91
N GLY A 172 0.23 17.54 -12.33
CA GLY A 172 0.65 17.41 -10.94
C GLY A 172 -0.35 18.06 -10.00
N ASN A 173 -0.58 17.46 -8.84
CA ASN A 173 -1.36 18.10 -7.78
C ASN A 173 -0.53 19.20 -7.10
N ASN A 174 -1.18 20.26 -6.62
CA ASN A 174 -0.57 21.32 -5.81
C ASN A 174 0.68 22.00 -6.44
N GLY A 175 0.71 22.13 -7.76
CA GLY A 175 1.84 22.77 -8.47
C GLY A 175 3.07 21.87 -8.63
N ALA A 176 2.94 20.55 -8.38
CA ALA A 176 3.98 19.59 -8.72
C ALA A 176 4.32 19.67 -10.20
N LYS A 177 5.63 19.66 -10.51
CA LYS A 177 6.10 19.70 -11.90
C LYS A 177 5.89 18.32 -12.53
N THR A 178 5.51 18.31 -13.80
CA THR A 178 5.28 17.09 -14.57
C THR A 178 6.07 17.10 -15.86
N LEU A 179 6.47 15.92 -16.31
CA LEU A 179 7.15 15.71 -17.59
C LEU A 179 6.52 14.52 -18.31
N VAL A 180 6.27 14.67 -19.61
CA VAL A 180 5.69 13.62 -20.45
C VAL A 180 6.67 13.28 -21.55
N LEU A 181 7.08 12.02 -21.62
CA LEU A 181 8.06 11.52 -22.58
C LEU A 181 7.57 10.19 -23.17
N SER A 182 8.11 9.78 -24.31
CA SER A 182 8.07 8.38 -24.75
C SER A 182 9.08 7.53 -23.95
N LYS A 183 8.94 6.20 -23.97
CA LYS A 183 9.94 5.29 -23.40
C LYS A 183 11.34 5.50 -23.99
N ALA A 184 11.44 5.74 -25.30
CA ALA A 184 12.71 6.01 -25.97
C ALA A 184 13.37 7.30 -25.46
N GLU A 185 12.61 8.38 -25.33
CA GLU A 185 13.10 9.66 -24.80
C GLU A 185 13.55 9.53 -23.34
N TYR A 186 12.79 8.80 -22.51
CA TYR A 186 13.17 8.52 -21.13
C TYR A 186 14.49 7.73 -21.06
N ASN A 187 14.65 6.69 -21.87
CA ASN A 187 15.88 5.89 -21.91
C ASN A 187 17.08 6.73 -22.39
N GLN A 188 16.89 7.66 -23.32
CA GLN A 188 17.94 8.58 -23.76
C GLN A 188 18.35 9.59 -22.65
N LEU A 189 17.37 10.03 -21.85
CA LEU A 189 17.55 10.96 -20.74
C LEU A 189 18.23 10.28 -19.54
N CYS A 190 17.69 9.15 -19.09
CA CYS A 190 18.01 8.50 -17.83
C CYS A 190 18.95 7.29 -17.97
N GLY A 191 19.05 6.71 -19.17
CA GLY A 191 19.77 5.46 -19.47
C GLY A 191 18.83 4.26 -19.50
N GLU A 192 19.14 3.26 -20.32
CA GLU A 192 18.27 2.09 -20.60
C GLU A 192 18.01 1.17 -19.39
N ASN A 193 18.80 1.29 -18.33
CA ASN A 193 18.74 0.39 -17.17
C ASN A 193 18.88 1.17 -15.85
N LEU A 194 18.07 2.22 -15.68
CA LEU A 194 18.03 2.92 -14.40
C LEU A 194 17.65 1.94 -13.28
N ARG A 195 18.57 1.72 -12.35
CA ARG A 195 18.41 0.83 -11.20
C ARG A 195 18.54 1.62 -9.92
N ALA A 196 17.65 1.39 -8.96
CA ALA A 196 17.72 2.00 -7.64
C ALA A 196 18.05 0.95 -6.57
N VAL A 197 19.10 1.20 -5.80
CA VAL A 197 19.45 0.40 -4.62
C VAL A 197 19.05 1.18 -3.39
N PHE A 198 18.14 0.63 -2.61
CA PHE A 198 17.66 1.22 -1.35
C PHE A 198 18.31 0.52 -0.16
N VAL A 199 18.66 1.30 0.86
CA VAL A 199 19.12 0.82 2.15
C VAL A 199 18.32 1.53 3.24
N TYR A 200 17.40 0.79 3.86
CA TYR A 200 16.64 1.27 5.02
C TYR A 200 17.35 0.93 6.32
N TYR A 201 17.46 1.93 7.20
CA TYR A 201 17.99 1.84 8.55
C TYR A 201 16.84 2.08 9.53
N SER A 202 16.43 1.06 10.26
CA SER A 202 15.35 1.15 11.24
C SER A 202 15.80 1.91 12.49
N ASP A 203 14.98 2.82 13.00
CA ASP A 203 15.17 3.38 14.34
C ASP A 203 14.36 2.60 15.38
N SER A 204 15.05 1.95 16.33
CA SER A 204 14.42 1.14 17.38
C SER A 204 13.59 1.96 18.38
N HIS A 205 13.79 3.28 18.43
CA HIS A 205 13.05 4.17 19.33
C HIS A 205 11.78 4.73 18.68
N ASN A 206 11.62 4.56 17.36
CA ASN A 206 10.47 5.09 16.65
C ASN A 206 9.37 4.01 16.52
N PRO A 207 8.15 4.25 17.04
CA PRO A 207 7.06 3.27 16.99
C PRO A 207 6.53 3.02 15.56
N GLN A 208 6.85 3.90 14.60
CA GLN A 208 6.47 3.75 13.19
C GLN A 208 7.53 3.00 12.36
N THR A 209 8.63 2.56 12.99
CA THR A 209 9.72 1.85 12.32
C THR A 209 9.23 0.56 11.70
N VAL A 210 9.73 0.23 10.51
CA VAL A 210 9.49 -1.06 9.89
C VAL A 210 10.44 -2.08 10.54
N PRO A 211 9.93 -3.13 11.21
CA PRO A 211 10.77 -4.08 11.90
C PRO A 211 11.62 -4.88 10.90
N ILE A 212 12.92 -5.02 11.20
CA ILE A 212 13.89 -5.84 10.45
C ILE A 212 14.57 -6.81 11.42
N PRO A 213 14.38 -8.14 11.30
CA PRO A 213 13.69 -8.84 10.21
C PRO A 213 12.18 -8.57 10.20
N ASN A 214 11.59 -8.57 9.00
CA ASN A 214 10.17 -8.30 8.82
C ASN A 214 9.36 -9.59 9.02
N PRO A 215 8.25 -9.56 9.79
CA PRO A 215 7.39 -10.75 9.98
C PRO A 215 6.58 -11.10 8.72
N ASN A 216 6.43 -10.19 7.76
CA ASN A 216 5.71 -10.44 6.52
C ASN A 216 6.61 -11.23 5.53
N PRO A 217 6.20 -12.43 5.09
CA PRO A 217 7.03 -13.30 4.24
C PRO A 217 7.28 -12.73 2.84
N TYR A 218 6.50 -11.74 2.41
CA TYR A 218 6.67 -11.07 1.11
C TYR A 218 7.66 -9.90 1.16
N VAL A 219 8.23 -9.59 2.34
CA VAL A 219 9.26 -8.55 2.51
C VAL A 219 10.60 -9.21 2.84
N SER A 220 11.51 -9.23 1.87
CA SER A 220 12.84 -9.81 2.02
C SER A 220 13.94 -8.77 1.82
N CYS A 221 14.95 -8.80 2.68
CA CYS A 221 16.17 -7.99 2.54
C CYS A 221 17.27 -8.84 1.89
N LEU A 222 18.08 -8.22 1.03
CA LEU A 222 19.22 -8.86 0.37
C LEU A 222 20.36 -9.16 1.35
N ASN A 223 20.45 -8.41 2.43
CA ASN A 223 21.43 -8.55 3.50
C ASN A 223 20.82 -9.24 4.74
N LYS A 224 21.68 -9.66 5.67
CA LYS A 224 21.30 -10.28 6.95
C LYS A 224 21.60 -9.42 8.18
N GLN A 225 21.90 -8.14 7.98
CA GLN A 225 22.27 -7.25 9.08
C GLN A 225 21.02 -6.84 9.87
N PRO A 226 21.01 -6.96 11.21
CA PRO A 226 19.90 -6.50 12.03
C PRO A 226 19.65 -4.99 11.86
N GLY A 227 18.38 -4.60 11.78
CA GLY A 227 17.98 -3.19 11.65
C GLY A 227 18.34 -2.52 10.32
N VAL A 228 18.87 -3.26 9.34
CA VAL A 228 19.22 -2.73 8.02
C VAL A 228 18.63 -3.62 6.94
N CYS A 229 17.89 -3.04 6.01
CA CYS A 229 17.31 -3.74 4.87
C CYS A 229 17.80 -3.15 3.56
N VAL A 230 18.58 -3.94 2.81
CA VAL A 230 18.98 -3.63 1.44
C VAL A 230 17.99 -4.27 0.49
N PHE A 231 17.42 -3.51 -0.43
CA PHE A 231 16.56 -4.03 -1.48
C PHE A 231 16.72 -3.20 -2.75
N GLU A 232 16.40 -3.83 -3.87
CA GLU A 232 16.48 -3.18 -5.18
C GLU A 232 15.07 -2.92 -5.71
N ASP A 233 14.95 -1.81 -6.41
CA ASP A 233 13.77 -1.52 -7.21
C ASP A 233 14.26 -1.13 -8.61
N THR A 234 13.72 -1.82 -9.60
CA THR A 234 13.80 -1.38 -10.99
C THR A 234 12.49 -0.69 -11.27
N GLU A 235 12.53 0.56 -11.69
CA GLU A 235 11.31 1.26 -12.08
C GLU A 235 10.63 0.44 -13.20
N GLN A 236 9.36 0.07 -12.99
CA GLN A 236 8.58 -0.69 -13.97
C GLN A 236 8.17 0.16 -15.17
N ILE A 237 8.84 1.29 -15.41
CA ILE A 237 8.62 2.19 -16.53
C ILE A 237 8.76 1.47 -17.88
N ASN A 238 9.58 0.41 -17.92
CA ASN A 238 9.74 -0.44 -19.10
C ASN A 238 8.72 -1.59 -19.20
N ALA A 239 7.79 -1.76 -18.25
CA ALA A 239 6.77 -2.81 -18.32
C ALA A 239 5.82 -2.59 -19.52
N GLU A 240 5.33 -3.68 -20.10
CA GLU A 240 4.42 -3.64 -21.26
C GLU A 240 3.00 -3.17 -20.91
N ASN A 241 2.65 -3.13 -19.61
CA ASN A 241 1.33 -2.81 -19.10
C ASN A 241 1.26 -1.40 -18.49
N THR A 242 0.03 -0.89 -18.33
CA THR A 242 -0.26 0.34 -17.60
C THR A 242 0.06 0.18 -16.11
N VAL A 243 1.04 0.94 -15.62
CA VAL A 243 1.50 0.94 -14.21
C VAL A 243 1.51 2.37 -13.70
N SER A 244 0.96 2.63 -12.51
CA SER A 244 1.02 3.92 -11.78
C SER A 244 1.45 3.64 -10.35
N THR A 245 2.34 4.48 -9.81
CA THR A 245 2.84 4.32 -8.45
C THR A 245 2.04 5.06 -7.38
N GLN A 246 1.21 6.06 -7.73
CA GLN A 246 0.58 6.90 -6.72
C GLN A 246 -0.86 7.38 -6.96
N ASP A 247 -1.50 7.31 -8.13
CA ASP A 247 -2.87 7.88 -8.29
C ASP A 247 -3.72 7.38 -9.49
N SER A 248 -5.01 7.79 -9.46
CA SER A 248 -6.19 7.36 -10.23
C SER A 248 -6.16 7.58 -11.75
N TYR A 249 -6.67 6.59 -12.50
CA TYR A 249 -6.88 6.65 -13.95
C TYR A 249 -8.30 7.11 -14.30
N TYR A 250 -8.42 8.05 -15.23
CA TYR A 250 -9.70 8.38 -15.86
C TYR A 250 -9.64 8.09 -17.37
N TYR A 251 -10.39 7.08 -17.80
CA TYR A 251 -10.65 6.83 -19.22
C TYR A 251 -11.96 7.52 -19.61
N GLY A 252 -11.85 8.60 -20.38
CA GLY A 252 -13.00 9.21 -21.05
C GLY A 252 -13.11 8.67 -22.47
N SER A 253 -14.16 7.92 -22.78
CA SER A 253 -14.60 7.63 -24.15
C SER A 253 -15.86 8.44 -24.45
N ASN A 254 -15.90 9.12 -25.60
CA ASN A 254 -17.14 9.70 -26.12
C ASN A 254 -18.18 8.61 -26.42
#